data_AF-A0A940FVQ7-F1
#
_entry.id   AF-A0A940FVQ7-F1
#
_cell.length_a   1.000
_cell.length_b   1.000
_cell.length_c   1.000
_cell.angle_alpha   90.00
_cell.angle_beta   90.00
_cell.angle_gamma   90.00
#
_symmetry.space_group_name_H-M   'P 1'
#
loop_
_entity.id
_entity.type
_entity.pdbx_description
1 polymer ?
#
loop_
_entity_poly.entity_id
_entity_poly.type
_entity_poly.pdbx_seq_one_letter_code
_entity_poly.pdbx_strand_id
1 'polypeptide(L)'
;MKPLLLLSIVALFSGCNKIYDAIHHGTSPTNCSINTVTDYIAGYNTITPRIATVHYNSSGNPESVTYDRRETGYGWVFFKYDKLKRLIELKEENSAIRKYVYNGYDSQPTHDTLWALTNPVVFIEYYTYDNKGRITKVATKFYHSEDGETYPDSEVTYSYNAQGNLVGDFNYDDKISVFSTHRLWMFIFHNYSVNNVANAVSYNSKGLPLDFTGSNVPGFTMNFFEGTFNGSQITYNCKGNR
;
A
#
# COMPACT_ATOMS: atom_id res chain seq x y z
N MET A 1 -54.27 -41.94 -3.96
CA MET A 1 -52.93 -42.45 -4.32
C MET A 1 -52.04 -41.27 -4.68
N LYS A 2 -50.97 -41.09 -3.90
CA LYS A 2 -49.76 -40.23 -4.05
C LYS A 2 -49.93 -38.72 -4.26
N PRO A 3 -49.59 -37.88 -3.26
CA PRO A 3 -49.18 -36.50 -3.47
C PRO A 3 -47.72 -36.49 -3.92
N LEU A 4 -47.38 -35.76 -4.99
CA LEU A 4 -45.98 -35.50 -5.34
C LEU A 4 -45.62 -34.08 -4.90
N LEU A 5 -44.87 -34.06 -3.81
CA LEU A 5 -44.06 -32.97 -3.27
C LEU A 5 -43.24 -32.33 -4.42
N LEU A 6 -43.48 -31.05 -4.74
CA LEU A 6 -42.54 -30.28 -5.57
C LEU A 6 -41.79 -29.27 -4.71
N LEU A 7 -40.57 -29.71 -4.41
CA LEU A 7 -39.41 -29.05 -3.83
C LEU A 7 -39.34 -27.53 -4.03
N SER A 8 -39.42 -26.80 -2.92
CA SER A 8 -38.96 -25.41 -2.79
C SER A 8 -37.42 -25.38 -2.78
N ILE A 9 -36.79 -25.09 -3.92
CA ILE A 9 -35.37 -24.72 -3.98
C ILE A 9 -35.22 -23.65 -5.06
N VAL A 10 -34.99 -22.40 -4.68
CA VAL A 10 -33.82 -21.57 -5.02
C VAL A 10 -33.91 -20.29 -4.19
N ALA A 11 -33.30 -20.31 -3.01
CA ALA A 11 -32.94 -19.10 -2.27
C ALA A 11 -31.48 -19.24 -1.81
N LEU A 12 -30.53 -19.15 -2.75
CA LEU A 12 -29.09 -19.05 -2.46
C LEU A 12 -28.39 -18.19 -3.52
N PHE A 13 -28.75 -16.91 -3.63
CA PHE A 13 -27.92 -15.91 -4.34
C PHE A 13 -27.77 -14.61 -3.54
N SER A 14 -27.72 -14.69 -2.20
CA SER A 14 -27.43 -13.53 -1.34
C SER A 14 -26.03 -13.54 -0.72
N GLY A 15 -25.13 -14.43 -1.17
CA GLY A 15 -23.82 -14.65 -0.54
C GLY A 15 -22.59 -14.06 -1.25
N CYS A 16 -22.60 -13.81 -2.56
CA CYS A 16 -21.35 -13.62 -3.32
C CYS A 16 -21.02 -12.19 -3.80
N ASN A 17 -21.70 -11.15 -3.33
CA ASN A 17 -21.40 -9.76 -3.75
C ASN A 17 -20.74 -8.88 -2.68
N LYS A 18 -20.54 -9.34 -1.43
CA LYS A 18 -19.93 -8.50 -0.39
C LYS A 18 -18.40 -8.48 -0.39
N ILE A 19 -17.74 -9.41 -1.07
CA ILE A 19 -16.27 -9.45 -1.17
C ILE A 19 -15.79 -8.65 -2.38
N TYR A 20 -16.60 -8.52 -3.42
CA TYR A 20 -16.25 -7.77 -4.63
C TYR A 20 -16.10 -6.27 -4.36
N ASP A 21 -17.00 -5.69 -3.55
CA ASP A 21 -16.91 -4.28 -3.11
C ASP A 21 -15.79 -4.02 -2.11
N ALA A 22 -15.27 -5.06 -1.45
CA ALA A 22 -14.32 -4.87 -0.37
C ALA A 22 -12.94 -4.39 -0.87
N ILE A 23 -12.56 -4.66 -2.13
CA ILE A 23 -11.18 -4.44 -2.60
C ILE A 23 -11.18 -3.93 -4.05
N HIS A 24 -12.00 -2.93 -4.36
CA HIS A 24 -11.63 -2.05 -5.46
C HIS A 24 -10.60 -1.08 -4.93
N HIS A 25 -9.42 -1.05 -5.55
CA HIS A 25 -8.35 -0.14 -5.14
C HIS A 25 -8.84 1.31 -5.10
N GLY A 26 -9.85 1.69 -5.90
CA GLY A 26 -10.33 3.07 -6.04
C GLY A 26 -11.22 3.65 -4.93
N THR A 27 -11.56 2.92 -3.87
CA THR A 27 -12.29 3.50 -2.74
C THR A 27 -11.34 3.84 -1.60
N SER A 28 -11.12 5.13 -1.35
CA SER A 28 -10.50 5.64 -0.12
C SER A 28 -11.44 5.39 1.07
N PRO A 29 -11.02 4.60 2.07
CA PRO A 29 -11.79 4.41 3.31
C PRO A 29 -12.15 5.72 4.05
N THR A 30 -11.41 6.80 3.80
CA THR A 30 -11.50 8.05 4.58
C THR A 30 -12.16 9.20 3.84
N ASN A 31 -12.56 9.01 2.57
CA ASN A 31 -12.95 10.08 1.64
C ASN A 31 -11.87 11.16 1.45
N CYS A 32 -10.63 10.86 1.81
CA CYS A 32 -9.47 11.72 1.65
C CYS A 32 -8.41 11.00 0.83
N SER A 33 -7.71 11.76 0.00
CA SER A 33 -6.53 11.31 -0.72
C SER A 33 -5.33 12.14 -0.29
N ILE A 34 -4.17 11.52 -0.17
CA ILE A 34 -2.90 12.24 0.06
C ILE A 34 -2.68 13.15 -1.14
N ASN A 35 -2.37 14.43 -0.92
CA ASN A 35 -2.05 15.40 -1.95
C ASN A 35 -0.53 15.55 -2.08
N THR A 36 0.12 15.95 -0.98
CA THR A 36 1.58 16.02 -0.89
C THR A 36 2.10 15.39 0.39
N VAL A 37 3.34 14.92 0.34
CA VAL A 37 4.14 14.55 1.50
C VAL A 37 5.48 15.28 1.39
N THR A 38 5.87 16.00 2.43
CA THR A 38 7.24 16.47 2.60
C THR A 38 8.06 15.31 3.16
N ASP A 39 9.02 14.81 2.39
CA ASP A 39 10.02 13.86 2.86
C ASP A 39 11.38 14.55 3.01
N TYR A 40 12.31 13.88 3.69
CA TYR A 40 13.63 14.43 3.96
C TYR A 40 14.70 13.48 3.43
N ILE A 41 15.53 13.98 2.53
CA ILE A 41 16.67 13.24 2.01
C ILE A 41 17.87 13.52 2.90
N ALA A 42 18.49 12.46 3.41
CA ALA A 42 19.78 12.52 4.09
C ALA A 42 20.90 12.62 3.04
N GLY A 43 21.48 13.81 2.89
CA GLY A 43 22.76 14.00 2.21
C GLY A 43 23.93 13.76 3.17
N TYR A 44 25.15 13.72 2.63
CA TYR A 44 26.39 13.48 3.39
C TYR A 44 26.56 14.39 4.62
N ASN A 45 25.95 15.59 4.63
CA ASN A 45 25.96 16.55 5.76
C ASN A 45 24.72 17.45 5.85
N THR A 46 23.65 17.20 5.08
CA THR A 46 22.45 18.06 5.06
C THR A 46 21.20 17.22 4.98
N ILE A 47 20.15 17.63 5.71
CA ILE A 47 18.81 17.09 5.54
C ILE A 47 18.01 18.14 4.78
N THR A 48 17.62 17.82 3.55
CA THR A 48 16.91 18.79 2.68
C THR A 48 15.48 18.30 2.44
N PRO A 49 14.44 19.10 2.74
CA PRO A 49 13.06 18.70 2.51
C PRO A 49 12.78 18.60 1.01
N ARG A 50 12.11 17.54 0.57
CA ARG A 50 11.61 17.36 -0.79
C ARG A 50 10.10 17.16 -0.73
N ILE A 51 9.38 17.63 -1.75
CA ILE A 51 7.93 17.51 -1.80
C ILE A 51 7.57 16.47 -2.84
N ALA A 52 6.98 15.38 -2.34
CA ALA A 52 6.38 14.35 -3.16
C ALA A 52 4.89 14.65 -3.35
N THR A 53 4.45 14.74 -4.60
CA THR A 53 3.07 15.02 -5.00
C THR A 53 2.45 13.75 -5.58
N VAL A 54 1.27 13.38 -5.07
CA VAL A 54 0.53 12.21 -5.55
C VAL A 54 -0.52 12.65 -6.55
N HIS A 55 -0.45 12.11 -7.76
CA HIS A 55 -1.44 12.32 -8.81
C HIS A 55 -2.40 11.13 -8.85
N TYR A 56 -3.68 11.40 -9.15
CA TYR A 56 -4.72 10.37 -9.21
C TYR A 56 -5.43 10.44 -10.56
N ASN A 57 -5.74 9.26 -11.11
CA ASN A 57 -6.56 9.18 -12.31
C ASN A 57 -8.04 9.50 -12.02
N SER A 58 -8.86 9.55 -13.06
CA SER A 58 -10.31 9.85 -12.97
C SER A 58 -11.11 8.84 -12.12
N SER A 59 -10.58 7.64 -11.86
CA SER A 59 -11.18 6.65 -10.96
C SER A 59 -10.76 6.82 -9.49
N GLY A 60 -9.92 7.81 -9.18
CA GLY A 60 -9.42 8.06 -7.83
C GLY A 60 -8.28 7.15 -7.40
N ASN A 61 -7.67 6.39 -8.33
CA ASN A 61 -6.48 5.59 -8.03
C ASN A 61 -5.21 6.43 -8.24
N PRO A 62 -4.18 6.31 -7.38
CA PRO A 62 -2.87 6.92 -7.62
C PRO A 62 -2.33 6.51 -8.99
N GLU A 63 -1.92 7.46 -9.82
CA GLU A 63 -1.31 7.18 -11.13
C GLU A 63 0.19 7.43 -11.13
N SER A 64 0.66 8.39 -10.33
CA SER A 64 2.07 8.66 -10.15
C SER A 64 2.37 9.38 -8.83
N VAL A 65 3.63 9.29 -8.41
CA VAL A 65 4.23 10.18 -7.41
C VAL A 65 5.40 10.91 -8.06
N THR A 66 5.34 12.24 -8.07
CA THR A 66 6.39 13.11 -8.62
C THR A 66 7.03 13.92 -7.52
N TYR A 67 8.29 14.29 -7.70
CA TYR A 67 9.02 15.12 -6.76
C TYR A 67 9.28 16.52 -7.33
N ASP A 68 9.30 17.53 -6.46
CA ASP A 68 9.63 18.92 -6.80
C ASP A 68 11.08 19.11 -7.28
N ARG A 69 11.97 18.16 -6.97
CA ARG A 69 13.32 18.08 -7.51
C ARG A 69 13.70 16.67 -7.94
N ARG A 70 14.50 16.58 -9.02
CA ARG A 70 15.09 15.34 -9.51
C ARG A 70 16.52 15.22 -8.99
N GLU A 71 16.81 14.14 -8.28
CA GLU A 71 18.15 13.81 -7.79
C GLU A 71 18.54 12.40 -8.26
N THR A 72 19.85 12.15 -8.37
CA THR A 72 20.38 10.84 -8.79
C THR A 72 19.88 9.74 -7.84
N GLY A 73 19.26 8.69 -8.39
CA GLY A 73 18.67 7.59 -7.62
C GLY A 73 17.18 7.78 -7.27
N TYR A 74 16.64 9.01 -7.36
CA TYR A 74 15.28 9.32 -6.95
C TYR A 74 14.38 9.59 -8.15
N GLY A 75 13.82 8.52 -8.70
CA GLY A 75 12.92 8.56 -9.84
C GLY A 75 11.46 8.73 -9.46
N TRP A 76 10.64 9.23 -10.37
CA TRP A 76 9.18 9.24 -10.18
C TRP A 76 8.64 7.83 -10.01
N VAL A 77 7.50 7.70 -9.34
CA VAL A 77 6.77 6.44 -9.20
C VAL A 77 5.57 6.46 -10.11
N PHE A 78 5.30 5.35 -10.80
CA PHE A 78 4.15 5.21 -11.68
C PHE A 78 3.36 3.95 -11.35
N PHE A 79 2.04 4.05 -11.42
CA PHE A 79 1.12 2.95 -11.18
C PHE A 79 0.28 2.69 -12.43
N LYS A 80 0.26 1.45 -12.91
CA LYS A 80 -0.61 1.05 -14.03
C LYS A 80 -1.66 0.06 -13.56
N TYR A 81 -2.84 0.18 -14.16
CA TYR A 81 -4.00 -0.61 -13.81
C TYR A 81 -4.56 -1.36 -15.01
N ASP A 82 -5.19 -2.50 -14.76
CA ASP A 82 -5.98 -3.18 -15.77
C ASP A 82 -7.41 -2.60 -15.90
N LYS A 83 -8.23 -3.21 -16.76
CA LYS A 83 -9.62 -2.81 -16.98
C LYS A 83 -10.52 -3.00 -15.76
N LEU A 84 -10.11 -3.85 -14.81
CA LEU A 84 -10.79 -4.06 -13.53
C LEU A 84 -10.27 -3.09 -12.46
N LYS A 85 -9.41 -2.14 -12.83
CA LYS A 85 -8.80 -1.14 -11.95
C LYS A 85 -7.91 -1.77 -10.87
N ARG A 86 -7.30 -2.93 -11.16
CA ARG A 86 -6.32 -3.60 -10.29
C ARG A 86 -4.91 -3.16 -10.65
N LEU A 87 -4.05 -2.94 -9.67
CA LEU A 87 -2.64 -2.55 -9.91
C LEU A 87 -1.93 -3.71 -10.62
N ILE A 88 -1.40 -3.49 -11.82
CA ILE A 88 -0.64 -4.51 -12.59
C ILE A 88 0.84 -4.18 -12.70
N GLU A 89 1.22 -2.91 -12.51
CA GLU A 89 2.62 -2.49 -12.53
C GLU A 89 2.84 -1.32 -11.56
N LEU A 90 3.88 -1.43 -10.76
CA LEU A 90 4.47 -0.32 -10.01
C LEU A 90 5.88 -0.12 -10.57
N LYS A 91 6.19 1.08 -11.05
CA LYS A 91 7.51 1.42 -11.57
C LYS A 91 8.11 2.57 -10.77
N GLU A 92 9.27 2.32 -10.18
CA GLU A 92 10.14 3.33 -9.58
C GLU A 92 11.20 3.66 -10.65
N GLU A 93 11.11 4.84 -11.27
CA GLU A 93 11.72 5.18 -12.57
C GLU A 93 13.19 4.77 -12.72
N ASN A 94 13.99 4.87 -11.65
CA ASN A 94 15.42 4.57 -11.64
C ASN A 94 15.81 3.41 -10.73
N SER A 95 14.85 2.75 -10.07
CA SER A 95 15.12 1.74 -9.02
C SER A 95 14.62 0.37 -9.45
N ALA A 96 13.32 0.22 -9.68
CA ALA A 96 12.74 -1.08 -9.91
C ALA A 96 11.41 -1.04 -10.66
N ILE A 97 11.02 -2.20 -11.19
CA ILE A 97 9.68 -2.45 -11.73
C ILE A 97 9.11 -3.66 -10.98
N ARG A 98 7.86 -3.55 -10.50
CA ARG A 98 7.07 -4.66 -9.99
C ARG A 98 5.90 -4.92 -10.91
N LYS A 99 5.65 -6.18 -11.27
CA LYS A 99 4.43 -6.59 -11.99
C LYS A 99 3.64 -7.57 -11.16
N TYR A 100 2.35 -7.28 -11.01
CA TYR A 100 1.45 -8.03 -10.13
C TYR A 100 0.60 -9.02 -10.92
N VAL A 101 0.44 -10.22 -10.38
CA VAL A 101 -0.29 -11.33 -11.01
C VAL A 101 -1.50 -11.72 -10.17
N TYR A 102 -2.65 -11.84 -10.83
CA TYR A 102 -3.93 -12.14 -10.21
C TYR A 102 -4.48 -13.48 -10.71
N ASN A 103 -5.27 -14.14 -9.88
CA ASN A 103 -6.02 -15.32 -10.30
C ASN A 103 -7.42 -14.91 -10.79
N GLY A 104 -7.66 -15.01 -12.10
CA GLY A 104 -8.96 -14.67 -12.70
C GLY A 104 -9.45 -13.25 -12.36
N TYR A 105 -10.62 -13.18 -11.71
CA TYR A 105 -11.28 -11.93 -11.31
C TYR A 105 -10.96 -11.50 -9.87
N ASP A 106 -10.02 -12.16 -9.21
CA ASP A 106 -9.63 -11.80 -7.85
C ASP A 106 -9.13 -10.36 -7.80
N SER A 107 -9.44 -9.69 -6.70
CA SER A 107 -9.09 -8.30 -6.44
C SER A 107 -7.72 -8.12 -5.78
N GLN A 108 -7.10 -9.21 -5.34
CA GLN A 108 -5.81 -9.23 -4.66
C GLN A 108 -4.80 -10.02 -5.51
N PRO A 109 -3.56 -9.53 -5.64
CA PRO A 109 -2.54 -10.26 -6.37
C PRO A 109 -2.14 -11.51 -5.60
N THR A 110 -1.86 -12.58 -6.31
CA THR A 110 -1.30 -13.82 -5.73
C THR A 110 0.20 -13.69 -5.50
N HIS A 111 0.88 -12.98 -6.40
CA HIS A 111 2.30 -12.72 -6.34
C HIS A 111 2.66 -11.50 -7.20
N ASP A 112 3.90 -11.03 -7.05
CA ASP A 112 4.53 -10.09 -7.96
C ASP A 112 5.85 -10.64 -8.51
N THR A 113 6.41 -9.94 -9.48
CA THR A 113 7.81 -10.08 -9.86
C THR A 113 8.45 -8.70 -9.80
N LEU A 114 9.55 -8.59 -9.08
CA LEU A 114 10.38 -7.40 -8.92
C LEU A 114 11.62 -7.53 -9.80
N TRP A 115 11.86 -6.53 -10.65
CA TRP A 115 13.09 -6.34 -11.40
C TRP A 115 13.80 -5.09 -10.88
N ALA A 116 14.92 -5.25 -10.19
CA ALA A 116 15.80 -4.13 -9.84
C ALA A 116 16.56 -3.66 -11.10
N LEU A 117 16.72 -2.35 -11.27
CA LEU A 117 17.31 -1.75 -12.48
C LEU A 117 18.80 -1.43 -12.33
N THR A 118 19.26 -1.17 -11.10
CA THR A 118 20.65 -0.76 -10.81
C THR A 118 21.60 -1.95 -10.69
N ASN A 119 21.11 -3.07 -10.17
CA ASN A 119 21.70 -4.40 -10.27
C ASN A 119 20.58 -5.33 -10.70
N PRO A 120 20.56 -5.87 -11.94
CA PRO A 120 19.43 -6.64 -12.47
C PRO A 120 19.19 -7.95 -11.72
N VAL A 121 18.59 -7.82 -10.54
CA VAL A 121 18.16 -8.89 -9.65
C VAL A 121 16.66 -9.03 -9.81
N VAL A 122 16.22 -10.28 -9.93
CA VAL A 122 14.82 -10.65 -10.07
C VAL A 122 14.36 -11.42 -8.84
N PHE A 123 13.32 -10.92 -8.20
CA PHE A 123 12.62 -11.58 -7.10
C PHE A 123 11.16 -11.83 -7.45
N ILE A 124 10.58 -12.86 -6.83
CA ILE A 124 9.15 -13.14 -6.88
C ILE A 124 8.62 -13.13 -5.45
N GLU A 125 7.65 -12.27 -5.15
CA GLU A 125 6.99 -12.23 -3.84
C GLU A 125 5.61 -12.88 -3.92
N TYR A 126 5.33 -13.86 -3.06
CA TYR A 126 4.03 -14.49 -2.93
C TYR A 126 3.28 -13.98 -1.71
N TYR A 127 2.00 -13.64 -1.88
CA TYR A 127 1.17 -13.06 -0.83
C TYR A 127 0.18 -14.07 -0.25
N THR A 128 0.10 -14.13 1.08
CA THR A 128 -0.97 -14.81 1.80
C THR A 128 -1.82 -13.80 2.54
N TYR A 129 -3.13 -14.02 2.57
CA TYR A 129 -4.11 -13.10 3.15
C TYR A 129 -4.94 -13.74 4.26
N ASP A 130 -5.40 -12.93 5.20
CA ASP A 130 -6.45 -13.34 6.14
C ASP A 130 -7.87 -13.16 5.54
N ASN A 131 -8.88 -13.53 6.33
CA ASN A 131 -10.28 -13.40 5.95
C ASN A 131 -10.79 -11.95 5.80
N LYS A 132 -9.99 -10.94 6.17
CA LYS A 132 -10.27 -9.52 5.96
C LYS A 132 -9.52 -8.96 4.74
N GLY A 133 -8.75 -9.79 4.04
CA GLY A 133 -7.93 -9.38 2.89
C GLY A 133 -6.72 -8.55 3.28
N ARG A 134 -6.15 -8.79 4.47
CA ARG A 134 -4.88 -8.21 4.91
C ARG A 134 -3.77 -9.22 4.66
N ILE A 135 -2.60 -8.75 4.23
CA ILE A 135 -1.44 -9.62 4.03
C ILE A 135 -1.01 -10.16 5.39
N THR A 136 -0.91 -11.49 5.51
CA THR A 136 -0.36 -12.18 6.69
C THR A 136 1.00 -12.80 6.42
N LYS A 137 1.39 -12.96 5.15
CA LYS A 137 2.70 -13.48 4.79
C LYS A 137 3.15 -12.98 3.43
N VAL A 138 4.43 -12.66 3.32
CA VAL A 138 5.15 -12.42 2.07
C VAL A 138 6.28 -13.45 2.01
N ALA A 139 6.29 -14.30 0.99
CA ALA A 139 7.38 -15.22 0.72
C ALA A 139 8.16 -14.74 -0.50
N THR A 140 9.41 -14.34 -0.31
CA THR A 140 10.29 -13.83 -1.36
C THR A 140 11.19 -14.96 -1.86
N LYS A 141 11.16 -15.17 -3.18
CA LYS A 141 12.01 -16.12 -3.89
C LYS A 141 13.00 -15.39 -4.77
N PHE A 142 14.28 -15.72 -4.62
CA PHE A 142 15.30 -15.27 -5.56
C PHE A 142 15.17 -16.05 -6.87
N TYR A 143 15.20 -15.36 -8.00
CA TYR A 143 15.10 -15.98 -9.31
C TYR A 143 16.41 -15.88 -10.09
N HIS A 144 16.97 -14.66 -10.22
CA HIS A 144 18.13 -14.41 -11.06
C HIS A 144 18.88 -13.13 -10.65
N SER A 145 20.19 -13.10 -10.88
CA SER A 145 21.02 -11.90 -10.87
C SER A 145 22.00 -11.92 -12.05
N GLU A 146 22.20 -10.77 -12.71
CA GLU A 146 23.13 -10.65 -13.83
C GLU A 146 24.61 -10.67 -13.40
N ASP A 147 24.92 -10.25 -12.17
CA ASP A 147 26.28 -10.26 -11.61
C ASP A 147 26.73 -11.64 -11.07
N GLY A 148 25.84 -12.64 -11.12
CA GLY A 148 26.08 -13.99 -10.61
C GLY A 148 25.92 -14.14 -9.10
N GLU A 149 25.52 -13.09 -8.38
CA GLU A 149 25.19 -13.18 -6.96
C GLU A 149 23.93 -14.02 -6.74
N THR A 150 23.90 -14.74 -5.60
CA THR A 150 22.73 -15.50 -5.17
C THR A 150 22.20 -14.91 -3.88
N TYR A 151 20.89 -14.71 -3.83
CA TYR A 151 20.21 -14.18 -2.66
C TYR A 151 19.38 -15.28 -1.98
N PRO A 152 19.37 -15.35 -0.64
CA PRO A 152 18.56 -16.33 0.06
C PRO A 152 17.07 -16.01 -0.08
N ASP A 153 16.26 -17.06 -0.18
CA ASP A 153 14.82 -16.94 -0.01
C ASP A 153 14.49 -16.43 1.41
N SER A 154 13.38 -15.70 1.55
CA SER A 154 12.93 -15.21 2.84
C SER A 154 11.41 -15.26 2.98
N GLU A 155 10.94 -15.26 4.21
CA GLU A 155 9.52 -15.14 4.54
C GLU A 155 9.34 -14.13 5.67
N VAL A 156 8.37 -13.23 5.50
CA VAL A 156 7.95 -12.28 6.52
C VAL A 156 6.48 -12.55 6.83
N THR A 157 6.16 -12.72 8.12
CA THR A 157 4.78 -12.91 8.59
C THR A 157 4.30 -11.64 9.27
N TYR A 158 3.06 -11.28 8.99
CA TYR A 158 2.37 -10.13 9.54
C TYR A 158 1.20 -10.62 10.38
N SER A 159 1.05 -10.08 11.58
CA SER A 159 -0.09 -10.36 12.46
C SER A 159 -0.72 -9.06 12.92
N TYR A 160 -2.02 -9.08 13.22
CA TYR A 160 -2.76 -7.88 13.59
C TYR A 160 -3.48 -8.10 14.91
N ASN A 161 -3.44 -7.12 15.80
CA ASN A 161 -4.10 -7.17 17.10
C ASN A 161 -5.63 -7.02 16.97
N ALA A 162 -6.32 -7.12 18.11
CA ALA A 162 -7.78 -7.02 18.17
C ALA A 162 -8.31 -5.66 17.68
N GLN A 163 -7.53 -4.59 17.85
CA GLN A 163 -7.83 -3.25 17.37
C GLN A 163 -7.66 -3.12 15.85
N GLY A 164 -7.02 -4.10 15.20
CA GLY A 164 -6.79 -4.10 13.76
C GLY A 164 -5.45 -3.49 13.34
N ASN A 165 -4.55 -3.22 14.29
CA ASN A 165 -3.21 -2.69 14.03
C ASN A 165 -2.19 -3.81 13.85
N LEU A 166 -1.17 -3.56 13.03
CA LEU A 166 -0.06 -4.49 12.85
C LEU A 166 0.65 -4.69 14.19
N VAL A 167 0.93 -5.94 14.55
CA VAL A 167 1.71 -6.28 15.73
C VAL A 167 3.19 -6.12 15.39
N GLY A 168 3.90 -5.35 16.21
CA GLY A 168 5.33 -5.07 16.09
C GLY A 168 5.74 -4.05 17.14
N ASP A 169 6.96 -3.52 17.03
CA ASP A 169 7.46 -2.46 17.90
C ASP A 169 6.96 -1.08 17.43
N PHE A 170 5.63 -0.93 17.44
CA PHE A 170 4.94 0.28 17.02
C PHE A 170 4.10 0.80 18.19
N ASN A 171 4.16 2.11 18.42
CA ASN A 171 3.18 2.80 19.24
C ASN A 171 2.08 3.30 18.32
N TYR A 172 0.82 3.01 18.64
CA TYR A 172 -0.33 3.50 17.88
C TYR A 172 -1.11 4.52 18.70
N ASP A 173 -1.59 5.56 18.04
CA ASP A 173 -2.58 6.48 18.60
C ASP A 173 -4.01 5.96 18.33
N ASP A 174 -5.02 6.78 18.59
CA ASP A 174 -6.44 6.47 18.32
C ASP A 174 -6.95 7.10 17.01
N LYS A 175 -6.06 7.68 16.19
CA LYS A 175 -6.37 8.43 14.96
C LYS A 175 -6.21 7.55 13.73
N ILE A 176 -6.73 8.02 12.59
CA ILE A 176 -6.80 7.21 11.37
C ILE A 176 -5.40 7.09 10.77
N SER A 177 -4.99 5.87 10.44
CA SER A 177 -3.75 5.61 9.71
C SER A 177 -3.70 6.36 8.37
N VAL A 178 -2.56 6.99 8.06
CA VAL A 178 -2.30 7.58 6.74
C VAL A 178 -2.47 6.56 5.60
N PHE A 179 -2.11 5.29 5.83
CA PHE A 179 -2.27 4.23 4.83
C PHE A 179 -3.74 3.90 4.56
N SER A 180 -4.64 4.24 5.49
CA SER A 180 -6.09 4.12 5.27
C SER A 180 -6.66 5.14 4.30
N THR A 181 -5.87 6.06 3.75
CA THR A 181 -6.34 6.95 2.67
C THR A 181 -6.51 6.25 1.33
N HIS A 182 -5.92 5.07 1.12
CA HIS A 182 -6.13 4.30 -0.09
C HIS A 182 -5.72 2.83 0.11
N ARG A 183 -6.50 1.87 -0.41
CA ARG A 183 -6.18 0.43 -0.29
C ARG A 183 -4.84 0.08 -0.94
N LEU A 184 -4.44 0.81 -1.97
CA LEU A 184 -3.11 0.66 -2.58
C LEU A 184 -1.97 0.94 -1.60
N TRP A 185 -2.11 1.95 -0.73
CA TRP A 185 -1.09 2.25 0.27
C TRP A 185 -0.97 1.12 1.29
N MET A 186 -2.10 0.63 1.79
CA MET A 186 -2.11 -0.55 2.67
C MET A 186 -1.39 -1.75 2.04
N PHE A 187 -1.65 -1.99 0.75
CA PHE A 187 -1.04 -3.08 0.01
C PHE A 187 0.46 -2.89 -0.18
N ILE A 188 0.93 -1.77 -0.76
CA ILE A 188 2.36 -1.58 -1.05
C ILE A 188 3.21 -1.53 0.23
N PHE A 189 2.67 -1.02 1.35
CA PHE A 189 3.39 -0.94 2.61
C PHE A 189 3.17 -2.16 3.52
N HIS A 190 2.40 -3.15 3.07
CA HIS A 190 2.00 -4.33 3.86
C HIS A 190 1.40 -3.95 5.23
N ASN A 191 0.80 -2.76 5.34
CA ASN A 191 0.36 -2.18 6.60
C ASN A 191 -1.11 -1.77 6.52
N TYR A 192 -1.95 -2.63 7.10
CA TYR A 192 -3.41 -2.49 7.15
C TYR A 192 -3.88 -1.97 8.52
N SER A 193 -3.01 -1.30 9.28
CA SER A 193 -3.35 -0.77 10.59
C SER A 193 -4.45 0.28 10.47
N VAL A 194 -5.45 0.19 11.34
CA VAL A 194 -6.54 1.18 11.37
C VAL A 194 -6.08 2.47 12.03
N ASN A 195 -5.16 2.36 13.00
CA ASN A 195 -4.63 3.49 13.73
C ASN A 195 -3.32 3.99 13.16
N ASN A 196 -3.08 5.29 13.33
CA ASN A 196 -1.83 5.91 12.97
C ASN A 196 -0.72 5.53 13.96
N VAL A 197 0.50 5.42 13.44
CA VAL A 197 1.67 5.15 14.26
C VAL A 197 2.02 6.44 15.01
N ALA A 198 1.92 6.39 16.34
CA ALA A 198 2.00 7.48 17.30
C ALA A 198 3.34 8.22 17.22
N ASN A 199 3.44 9.16 16.28
CA ASN A 199 4.41 10.27 16.23
C ASN A 199 3.86 11.45 15.41
N ALA A 200 2.56 11.44 15.07
CA ALA A 200 1.92 12.62 14.48
C ALA A 200 1.54 13.62 15.59
N VAL A 201 1.95 14.88 15.42
CA VAL A 201 1.71 15.96 16.40
C VAL A 201 0.47 16.77 16.11
N SER A 202 -0.10 16.61 14.92
CA SER A 202 -1.25 17.36 14.46
C SER A 202 -2.10 16.50 13.52
N TYR A 203 -3.39 16.80 13.46
CA TYR A 203 -4.37 16.10 12.63
C TYR A 203 -5.33 17.08 11.98
N ASN A 204 -5.82 16.75 10.80
CA ASN A 204 -6.90 17.51 10.17
C ASN A 204 -8.26 17.22 10.83
N SER A 205 -9.31 17.90 10.38
CA SER A 205 -10.68 17.71 10.90
C SER A 205 -11.27 16.31 10.68
N LYS A 206 -10.62 15.46 9.86
CA LYS A 206 -10.99 14.06 9.63
C LYS A 206 -10.18 13.08 10.50
N GLY A 207 -9.27 13.57 11.34
CA GLY A 207 -8.41 12.74 12.16
C GLY A 207 -7.27 12.07 11.39
N LEU A 208 -6.88 12.61 10.23
CA LEU A 208 -5.69 12.18 9.49
C LEU A 208 -4.46 13.00 9.91
N PRO A 209 -3.28 12.37 10.02
CA PRO A 209 -2.07 13.00 10.54
C PRO A 209 -1.53 14.06 9.56
N LEU A 210 -1.22 15.25 10.05
CA LEU A 210 -0.71 16.37 9.24
C LEU A 210 0.80 16.54 9.38
N ASP A 211 1.33 16.47 10.59
CA ASP A 211 2.75 16.64 10.86
C ASP A 211 3.25 15.51 11.74
N PHE A 212 4.46 15.02 11.47
CA PHE A 212 5.14 14.00 12.27
C PHE A 212 6.40 14.60 12.89
N THR A 213 6.62 14.36 14.19
CA THR A 213 7.85 14.78 14.87
C THR A 213 8.45 13.61 15.63
N GLY A 214 9.78 13.46 15.62
CA GLY A 214 10.49 12.56 16.53
C GLY A 214 11.30 11.49 15.82
N SER A 215 12.15 10.80 16.59
CA SER A 215 13.07 9.75 16.14
C SER A 215 12.39 8.73 15.21
N ASN A 216 13.17 8.22 14.25
CA ASN A 216 12.76 7.18 13.29
C ASN A 216 11.81 6.17 13.91
N VAL A 217 10.59 6.05 13.36
CA VAL A 217 9.67 5.01 13.82
C VAL A 217 10.05 3.70 13.13
N PRO A 218 10.48 2.66 13.87
CA PRO A 218 10.79 1.37 13.27
C PRO A 218 9.60 0.87 12.44
N GLY A 219 9.86 0.37 11.23
CA GLY A 219 8.85 -0.25 10.36
C GLY A 219 7.86 0.72 9.67
N PHE A 220 8.11 2.03 9.69
CA PHE A 220 7.31 3.03 8.99
C PHE A 220 8.14 3.75 7.91
N THR A 221 8.75 2.96 7.01
CA THR A 221 9.44 3.44 5.80
C THR A 221 8.52 3.23 4.61
N MET A 222 8.22 4.31 3.89
CA MET A 222 7.59 4.17 2.57
C MET A 222 8.71 4.13 1.55
N ASN A 223 9.03 2.99 0.93
CA ASN A 223 10.27 2.84 0.15
C ASN A 223 10.43 3.83 -1.03
N PHE A 224 9.38 4.50 -1.50
CA PHE A 224 9.52 5.62 -2.44
C PHE A 224 9.50 7.02 -1.78
N PHE A 225 8.97 7.15 -0.56
CA PHE A 225 9.29 8.29 0.32
C PHE A 225 10.40 7.83 1.28
N GLU A 226 11.62 7.65 0.76
CA GLU A 226 12.78 7.07 1.47
C GLU A 226 13.20 7.82 2.76
N GLY A 227 12.48 8.87 3.14
CA GLY A 227 12.61 9.52 4.43
C GLY A 227 11.92 8.72 5.55
N THR A 228 12.49 8.80 6.75
CA THR A 228 11.66 8.57 7.92
C THR A 228 10.61 9.69 7.98
N PHE A 229 9.39 9.38 8.43
CA PHE A 229 8.35 10.41 8.60
C PHE A 229 8.75 11.50 9.60
N ASN A 230 9.93 11.45 10.21
CA ASN A 230 10.39 12.50 11.10
C ASN A 230 10.47 13.84 10.36
N GLY A 231 9.70 14.81 10.85
CA GLY A 231 9.57 16.13 10.24
C GLY A 231 8.59 16.18 9.08
N SER A 232 8.09 15.03 8.59
CA SER A 232 7.23 14.98 7.41
C SER A 232 5.91 15.70 7.64
N GLN A 233 5.48 16.40 6.59
CA GLN A 233 4.21 17.10 6.56
C GLN A 233 3.36 16.51 5.44
N ILE A 234 2.08 16.29 5.70
CA ILE A 234 1.14 15.69 4.75
C ILE A 234 -0.01 16.63 4.53
N THR A 235 -0.32 16.87 3.26
CA THR A 235 -1.55 17.55 2.87
C THR A 235 -2.51 16.55 2.25
N TYR A 236 -3.82 16.81 2.40
CA TYR A 236 -4.87 15.93 1.91
C TYR A 236 -5.90 16.70 1.10
N ASN A 237 -6.43 16.04 0.08
CA ASN A 237 -7.65 16.44 -0.59
C ASN A 237 -8.80 15.59 -0.03
N CYS A 238 -9.58 16.17 0.87
CA CYS A 238 -10.75 15.52 1.47
C CYS A 238 -12.03 16.02 0.81
N LYS A 239 -12.89 15.09 0.36
CA LYS A 239 -14.24 15.47 -0.07
C LYS A 239 -15.07 15.82 1.17
N GLY A 240 -15.81 16.93 1.11
CA GLY A 240 -16.73 17.32 2.17
C GLY A 240 -17.78 16.23 2.41
N ASN A 241 -18.19 16.06 3.67
CA ASN A 241 -19.41 15.28 3.96
C ASN A 241 -20.55 16.06 3.30
N ARG A 242 -21.15 15.50 2.24
CA ARG A 242 -22.48 15.95 1.83
C ARG A 242 -23.50 15.39 2.82
#